data_AF-A0A497P343-F1
#
_entry.id   AF-A0A497P343-F1
#
_cell.length_a   1.000
_cell.length_b   1.000
_cell.length_c   1.000
_cell.angle_alpha   90.00
_cell.angle_beta   90.00
_cell.angle_gamma   90.00
#
_symmetry.space_group_name_H-M   'P 1'
#
loop_
_entity.id
_entity.type
_entity.pdbx_description
1 polymer ?
#
loop_
_entity_poly.entity_id
_entity_poly.type
_entity_poly.pdbx_seq_one_letter_code
_entity_poly.pdbx_strand_id
1 'polypeptide(L)'
;MKEYIKWGEEECKASERRGRGQICSQTVASQQRERDRENFFGWYDLGGVENAPILAVYQSQYKTRFILNEINAVTYHAMIAFIPKKRLSKLKLKALLAYLNSSFTQLYIESVARITGMGVAALEVKHAKDMPILDVTKLDDKSLEELAELFDRLDSESRRIGGAHKRENIEYLWDTIISKIDEKISEIVGVSPILGEAAKTLARSMMERRLSRAEEARPEALKGSERRLSPYKQRRRRTRVRGSSGETRLTDFA
;
A
#
# COMPACT_ATOMS: atom_id res chain seq x y z
N MET A 1 12.38 3.80 -23.59
CA MET A 1 12.28 5.26 -23.43
C MET A 1 11.51 5.91 -24.58
N LYS A 2 12.01 5.87 -25.83
CA LYS A 2 11.34 6.50 -26.99
C LYS A 2 9.90 6.04 -27.21
N GLU A 3 9.63 4.75 -27.05
CA GLU A 3 8.28 4.18 -27.17
C GLU A 3 7.31 4.70 -26.10
N TYR A 4 7.78 4.86 -24.86
CA TYR A 4 6.96 5.40 -23.75
C TYR A 4 6.60 6.88 -23.99
N ILE A 5 7.56 7.67 -24.46
CA ILE A 5 7.34 9.08 -24.80
C ILE A 5 6.31 9.17 -25.93
N LYS A 6 6.52 8.43 -27.02
CA LYS A 6 5.58 8.40 -28.15
C LYS A 6 4.17 7.97 -27.72
N TRP A 7 4.06 6.88 -26.95
CA TRP A 7 2.79 6.43 -26.39
C TRP A 7 2.12 7.51 -25.54
N GLY A 8 2.88 8.24 -24.72
CA GLY A 8 2.36 9.32 -23.89
C GLY A 8 1.92 10.58 -24.65
N GLU A 9 2.45 10.79 -25.86
CA GLU A 9 2.13 11.89 -26.76
C GLU A 9 0.97 11.59 -27.72
N GLU A 10 0.70 10.32 -28.01
CA GLU A 10 -0.26 9.92 -29.04
C GLU A 10 -1.46 9.14 -28.50
N GLU A 11 -1.26 8.27 -27.50
CA GLU A 11 -2.24 7.24 -27.14
C GLU A 11 -2.68 7.28 -25.66
N CYS A 12 -1.75 7.54 -24.74
CA CYS A 12 -2.03 7.59 -23.30
C CYS A 12 -3.04 8.70 -23.01
N LYS A 13 -4.17 8.35 -22.41
CA LYS A 13 -5.18 9.31 -21.98
C LYS A 13 -5.36 9.29 -20.47
N ALA A 14 -5.42 10.48 -19.89
CA ALA A 14 -5.79 10.63 -18.48
C ALA A 14 -7.27 10.24 -18.28
N SER A 15 -7.64 9.83 -17.06
CA SER A 15 -9.03 9.40 -16.81
C SER A 15 -10.04 10.49 -17.17
N GLU A 16 -11.19 10.12 -17.74
CA GLU A 16 -12.22 11.10 -18.09
C GLU A 16 -12.69 11.93 -16.88
N ARG A 17 -12.77 11.28 -15.71
CA ARG A 17 -13.29 11.89 -14.49
C ARG A 17 -12.32 12.86 -13.82
N ARG A 18 -11.01 12.58 -13.83
CA ARG A 18 -10.00 13.39 -13.13
C ARG A 18 -9.09 14.18 -14.07
N GLY A 19 -8.86 13.68 -15.28
CA GLY A 19 -7.96 14.26 -16.28
C GLY A 19 -8.62 14.57 -17.62
N ARG A 20 -9.97 14.61 -17.68
CA ARG A 20 -10.76 15.04 -18.83
C ARG A 20 -10.49 14.28 -20.14
N GLY A 21 -9.94 13.06 -20.07
CA GLY A 21 -9.65 12.25 -21.27
C GLY A 21 -8.54 12.82 -22.15
N GLN A 22 -7.79 13.81 -21.67
CA GLN A 22 -6.71 14.45 -22.41
C GLN A 22 -5.52 13.51 -22.58
N ILE A 23 -4.76 13.71 -23.66
CA ILE A 23 -3.47 13.06 -23.85
C ILE A 23 -2.56 13.35 -22.65
N CYS A 24 -1.84 12.33 -22.17
CA CYS A 24 -1.05 12.41 -20.95
C CYS A 24 0.01 13.53 -21.00
N SER A 25 0.67 13.74 -22.14
CA SER A 25 1.62 14.84 -22.35
C SER A 25 0.97 16.24 -22.30
N GLN A 26 -0.33 16.32 -22.57
CA GLN A 26 -1.10 17.58 -22.61
C GLN A 26 -1.77 17.94 -21.28
N THR A 27 -1.66 17.08 -20.26
CA THR A 27 -2.18 17.42 -18.94
C THR A 27 -1.42 18.60 -18.33
N VAL A 28 -2.09 19.38 -17.49
CA VAL A 28 -1.49 20.57 -16.83
C VAL A 28 -0.19 20.21 -16.10
N ALA A 29 -0.15 19.07 -15.40
CA ALA A 29 1.04 18.60 -14.70
C ALA A 29 2.21 18.28 -15.65
N SER A 30 1.91 17.63 -16.78
CA SER A 30 2.90 17.31 -17.82
C SER A 30 3.46 18.57 -18.50
N GLN A 31 2.58 19.51 -18.86
CA GLN A 31 3.01 20.78 -19.44
C GLN A 31 3.82 21.63 -18.46
N GLN A 32 3.50 21.59 -17.16
CA GLN A 32 4.29 22.27 -16.15
C GLN A 32 5.70 21.70 -16.04
N ARG A 33 5.85 20.36 -16.05
CA ARG A 33 7.15 19.69 -16.09
C ARG A 33 7.94 20.03 -17.36
N GLU A 34 7.28 20.10 -18.51
CA GLU A 34 7.95 20.46 -19.77
C GLU A 34 8.54 21.87 -19.75
N ARG A 35 7.88 22.80 -19.04
CA ARG A 35 8.33 24.20 -18.90
C ARG A 35 9.48 24.33 -17.90
N ASP A 36 9.45 23.56 -16.83
CA ASP A 36 10.46 23.59 -15.77
C ASP A 36 11.59 22.59 -16.05
N ARG A 37 12.40 22.90 -17.07
CA ARG A 37 13.54 22.05 -17.45
C ARG A 37 14.74 22.12 -16.49
N GLU A 38 14.70 23.03 -15.52
CA GLU A 38 15.71 23.10 -14.46
C GLU A 38 15.53 21.96 -13.46
N ASN A 39 14.27 21.60 -13.16
CA ASN A 39 13.95 20.53 -12.22
C ASN A 39 13.53 19.21 -12.89
N PHE A 40 13.12 19.25 -14.17
CA PHE A 40 12.63 18.07 -14.88
C PHE A 40 13.31 17.87 -16.24
N PHE A 41 13.49 16.61 -16.64
CA PHE A 41 13.97 16.25 -17.99
C PHE A 41 12.93 16.53 -19.09
N GLY A 42 11.66 16.68 -18.73
CA GLY A 42 10.54 16.96 -19.65
C GLY A 42 9.20 16.50 -19.06
N TRP A 43 8.13 16.56 -19.86
CA TRP A 43 6.79 16.17 -19.42
C TRP A 43 6.69 14.73 -18.88
N TYR A 44 7.53 13.85 -19.44
CA TYR A 44 7.62 12.42 -19.14
C TYR A 44 8.50 12.11 -17.93
N ASP A 45 9.08 13.12 -17.30
CA ASP A 45 10.00 12.91 -16.18
C ASP A 45 9.27 12.28 -14.99
N LEU A 46 9.82 11.17 -14.52
CA LEU A 46 9.35 10.39 -13.38
C LEU A 46 10.15 10.71 -12.11
N GLY A 47 11.14 11.60 -12.21
CA GLY A 47 12.06 11.97 -11.16
C GLY A 47 13.28 11.04 -11.09
N GLY A 48 14.19 11.37 -10.17
CA GLY A 48 15.33 10.51 -9.84
C GLY A 48 14.88 9.19 -9.22
N VAL A 49 15.61 8.13 -9.53
CA VAL A 49 15.38 6.80 -8.96
C VAL A 49 16.52 6.49 -8.00
N GLU A 50 16.19 6.29 -6.73
CA GLU A 50 17.12 5.73 -5.76
C GLU A 50 16.94 4.22 -5.64
N ASN A 51 18.06 3.51 -5.50
CA ASN A 51 18.03 2.08 -5.27
C ASN A 51 17.57 1.79 -3.84
N ALA A 52 16.38 1.19 -3.72
CA ALA A 52 15.85 0.71 -2.45
C ALA A 52 15.84 -0.82 -2.40
N PRO A 53 16.67 -1.45 -1.54
CA PRO A 53 16.76 -2.90 -1.45
C PRO A 53 15.53 -3.54 -0.77
N ILE A 54 14.72 -2.76 -0.08
CA ILE A 54 13.51 -3.22 0.61
C ILE A 54 12.32 -2.40 0.12
N LEU A 55 11.27 -3.08 -0.32
CA LEU A 55 10.00 -2.49 -0.69
C LEU A 55 8.90 -3.05 0.22
N ALA A 56 7.89 -2.25 0.53
CA ALA A 56 6.70 -2.74 1.20
C ALA A 56 5.43 -2.22 0.56
N VAL A 57 4.34 -2.98 0.73
CA VAL A 57 3.01 -2.57 0.27
C VAL A 57 2.52 -1.44 1.17
N TYR A 58 2.32 -0.25 0.60
CA TYR A 58 1.85 0.91 1.37
C TYR A 58 0.42 0.71 1.87
N GLN A 59 -0.44 0.14 1.01
CA GLN A 59 -1.86 -0.10 1.27
C GLN A 59 -2.16 -1.60 1.26
N SER A 60 -2.18 -2.23 2.43
CA SER A 60 -2.45 -3.66 2.56
C SER A 60 -3.86 -3.95 3.05
N GLN A 61 -4.60 -4.79 2.30
CA GLN A 61 -5.90 -5.31 2.74
C GLN A 61 -5.76 -6.31 3.88
N TYR A 62 -4.81 -7.25 3.78
CA TYR A 62 -4.53 -8.25 4.83
C TYR A 62 -3.27 -7.82 5.58
N LYS A 63 -2.23 -8.66 5.59
CA LYS A 63 -0.92 -8.35 6.15
C LYS A 63 -0.11 -7.41 5.25
N THR A 64 0.67 -6.49 5.85
CA THR A 64 1.71 -5.74 5.14
C THR A 64 2.88 -6.67 4.80
N ARG A 65 3.37 -6.56 3.57
CA ARG A 65 4.42 -7.43 3.02
C ARG A 65 5.67 -6.60 2.77
N PHE A 66 6.82 -7.10 3.21
CA PHE A 66 8.14 -6.53 2.95
C PHE A 66 8.92 -7.46 2.02
N ILE A 67 9.49 -6.89 0.97
CA ILE A 67 9.99 -7.59 -0.21
C ILE A 67 11.46 -7.22 -0.43
N LEU A 68 12.29 -8.22 -0.71
CA LEU A 68 13.66 -8.02 -1.17
C LEU A 68 13.65 -7.58 -2.64
N ASN A 69 14.20 -6.40 -2.93
CA ASN A 69 14.24 -5.85 -4.28
C ASN A 69 15.57 -6.16 -4.99
N GLU A 70 15.76 -7.41 -5.42
CA GLU A 70 17.03 -7.83 -6.05
C GLU A 70 17.23 -7.27 -7.45
N ILE A 71 16.14 -6.99 -8.17
CA ILE A 71 16.18 -6.50 -9.55
C ILE A 71 16.24 -4.98 -9.65
N ASN A 72 16.33 -4.27 -8.52
CA ASN A 72 16.26 -2.80 -8.45
C ASN A 72 15.02 -2.25 -9.15
N ALA A 73 13.87 -2.90 -8.94
CA ALA A 73 12.60 -2.43 -9.44
C ALA A 73 12.28 -1.04 -8.88
N VAL A 74 11.83 -0.15 -9.75
CA VAL A 74 11.26 1.14 -9.37
C VAL A 74 9.79 0.91 -9.05
N THR A 75 9.32 1.56 -7.99
CA THR A 75 7.94 1.38 -7.53
C THR A 75 7.10 2.62 -7.74
N TYR A 76 5.78 2.47 -7.58
CA TYR A 76 4.79 3.52 -7.71
C TYR A 76 4.21 3.90 -6.33
N HIS A 77 3.34 4.90 -6.32
CA HIS A 77 2.80 5.54 -5.11
C HIS A 77 2.09 4.61 -4.10
N ALA A 78 1.71 3.38 -4.46
CA ALA A 78 1.11 2.42 -3.52
C ALA A 78 2.12 1.42 -2.91
N MET A 79 3.40 1.75 -2.97
CA MET A 79 4.45 1.09 -2.21
C MET A 79 5.27 2.11 -1.43
N ILE A 80 5.96 1.63 -0.41
CA ILE A 80 6.94 2.38 0.36
C ILE A 80 8.30 1.72 0.20
N ALA A 81 9.34 2.53 0.04
CA ALA A 81 10.71 2.08 -0.19
C ALA A 81 11.57 2.38 1.05
N PHE A 82 12.43 1.44 1.41
CA PHE A 82 13.34 1.56 2.55
C PHE A 82 14.79 1.45 2.08
N ILE A 83 15.58 2.46 2.40
CA ILE A 83 17.01 2.53 2.12
C ILE A 83 17.76 2.46 3.44
N PRO A 84 18.51 1.38 3.71
CA PRO A 84 19.33 1.27 4.91
C PRO A 84 20.38 2.40 4.96
N LYS A 85 20.45 3.12 6.09
CA LYS A 85 21.47 4.17 6.31
C LYS A 85 22.91 3.64 6.31
N LYS A 86 23.07 2.36 6.63
CA LYS A 86 24.34 1.64 6.58
C LYS A 86 24.23 0.53 5.55
N ARG A 87 25.31 0.26 4.82
CA ARG A 87 25.36 -0.86 3.89
C ARG A 87 25.21 -2.17 4.66
N LEU A 88 24.16 -2.93 4.34
CA LEU A 88 23.90 -4.25 4.92
C LEU A 88 24.34 -5.32 3.91
N SER A 89 24.89 -6.43 4.41
CA SER A 89 25.12 -7.62 3.60
C SER A 89 23.78 -8.25 3.20
N LYS A 90 23.78 -9.08 2.16
CA LYS A 90 22.58 -9.82 1.73
C LYS A 90 22.01 -10.66 2.88
N LEU A 91 22.87 -11.28 3.68
CA LEU A 91 22.48 -12.05 4.87
C LEU A 91 21.73 -11.16 5.88
N LYS A 92 22.29 -10.00 6.25
CA LYS A 92 21.66 -9.06 7.19
C LYS A 92 20.37 -8.47 6.65
N LEU A 93 20.28 -8.22 5.34
CA LEU A 93 19.04 -7.77 4.69
C LEU A 93 17.93 -8.81 4.80
N LYS A 94 18.23 -10.09 4.52
CA LYS A 94 17.27 -11.19 4.65
C LYS A 94 16.81 -11.39 6.09
N ALA A 95 17.75 -11.36 7.05
CA ALA A 95 17.41 -11.43 8.47
C ALA A 95 16.48 -10.28 8.91
N LEU A 96 16.76 -9.05 8.44
CA LEU A 96 15.89 -7.90 8.71
C LEU A 96 14.51 -8.09 8.06
N LEU A 97 14.45 -8.61 6.83
CA LEU A 97 13.20 -8.89 6.14
C LEU A 97 12.37 -10.00 6.81
N ALA A 98 13.01 -10.99 7.44
CA ALA A 98 12.32 -11.95 8.30
C ALA A 98 11.58 -11.21 9.43
N TYR A 99 12.29 -10.35 10.17
CA TYR A 99 11.70 -9.54 11.22
C TYR A 99 10.58 -8.63 10.72
N LEU A 100 10.76 -7.94 9.59
CA LEU A 100 9.74 -7.06 9.02
C LEU A 100 8.48 -7.83 8.58
N ASN A 101 8.61 -9.10 8.19
CA ASN A 101 7.47 -9.95 7.86
C ASN A 101 6.87 -10.72 9.06
N SER A 102 7.42 -10.55 10.27
CA SER A 102 6.92 -11.17 11.50
C SER A 102 5.55 -10.64 11.95
N SER A 103 4.98 -11.30 12.94
CA SER A 103 3.78 -10.83 13.64
C SER A 103 4.04 -9.62 14.53
N PHE A 104 5.25 -9.45 15.07
CA PHE A 104 5.61 -8.25 15.84
C PHE A 104 5.48 -6.98 14.99
N THR A 105 6.01 -7.01 13.77
CA THR A 105 5.90 -5.89 12.83
C THR A 105 4.45 -5.68 12.42
N GLN A 106 3.69 -6.75 12.16
CA GLN A 106 2.27 -6.59 11.82
C GLN A 106 1.47 -5.99 12.99
N LEU A 107 1.73 -6.40 14.22
CA LEU A 107 1.08 -5.85 15.42
C LEU A 107 1.32 -4.34 15.52
N TYR A 108 2.56 -3.90 15.34
CA TYR A 108 2.88 -2.48 15.30
C TYR A 108 2.07 -1.77 14.21
N ILE A 109 2.10 -2.29 12.98
CA ILE A 109 1.38 -1.69 11.85
C ILE A 109 -0.11 -1.59 12.12
N GLU A 110 -0.76 -2.65 12.61
CA GLU A 110 -2.20 -2.61 12.93
C GLU A 110 -2.53 -1.59 14.03
N SER A 111 -1.59 -1.27 14.92
CA SER A 111 -1.79 -0.29 16.00
C SER A 111 -1.69 1.17 15.56
N VAL A 112 -0.91 1.48 14.51
CA VAL A 112 -0.64 2.86 14.09
C VAL A 112 -1.09 3.18 12.67
N ALA A 113 -1.34 2.18 11.82
CA ALA A 113 -1.65 2.41 10.42
C ALA A 113 -2.93 3.24 10.26
N ARG A 114 -2.95 4.10 9.24
CA ARG A 114 -4.18 4.81 8.89
C ARG A 114 -5.10 3.83 8.17
N ILE A 115 -6.28 3.62 8.73
CA ILE A 115 -7.28 2.76 8.10
C ILE A 115 -8.05 3.58 7.08
N THR A 116 -8.10 3.09 5.84
CA THR A 116 -8.87 3.73 4.75
C THR A 116 -10.17 2.96 4.51
N GLY A 117 -10.99 3.47 3.58
CA GLY A 117 -12.20 2.76 3.14
C GLY A 117 -11.89 1.32 2.73
N MET A 118 -12.87 0.43 2.90
CA MET A 118 -12.73 -1.02 2.71
C MET A 118 -11.76 -1.70 3.68
N GLY A 119 -11.35 -1.01 4.75
CA GLY A 119 -10.54 -1.59 5.80
C GLY A 119 -9.07 -1.71 5.43
N VAL A 120 -8.58 -1.08 4.37
CA VAL A 120 -7.15 -1.13 4.00
C VAL A 120 -6.29 -0.43 5.06
N ALA A 121 -5.21 -1.06 5.50
CA ALA A 121 -4.21 -0.44 6.37
C ALA A 121 -3.13 0.27 5.53
N ALA A 122 -2.95 1.58 5.77
CA ALA A 122 -1.94 2.39 5.12
C ALA A 122 -0.71 2.64 6.02
N LEU A 123 0.43 2.08 5.63
CA LEU A 123 1.74 2.28 6.27
C LEU A 123 2.38 3.59 5.78
N GLU A 124 1.97 4.71 6.35
CA GLU A 124 2.53 6.03 6.03
C GLU A 124 3.98 6.18 6.46
N VAL A 125 4.71 7.10 5.80
CA VAL A 125 6.11 7.40 6.10
C VAL A 125 6.33 7.72 7.57
N LYS A 126 5.40 8.46 8.20
CA LYS A 126 5.48 8.77 9.63
C LYS A 126 5.41 7.52 10.52
N HIS A 127 4.54 6.56 10.17
CA HIS A 127 4.42 5.30 10.90
C HIS A 127 5.67 4.42 10.69
N ALA A 128 6.16 4.36 9.46
CA ALA A 128 7.35 3.60 9.11
C ALA A 128 8.62 4.18 9.76
N LYS A 129 8.69 5.51 9.93
CA LYS A 129 9.80 6.20 10.59
C LYS A 129 9.95 5.81 12.07
N ASP A 130 8.84 5.62 12.77
CA ASP A 130 8.80 5.32 14.20
C ASP A 130 8.72 3.81 14.48
N MET A 131 8.77 2.98 13.43
CA MET A 131 8.65 1.52 13.55
C MET A 131 9.84 0.93 14.29
N PRO A 132 9.61 0.13 15.35
CA PRO A 132 10.68 -0.60 16.01
C PRO A 132 11.26 -1.62 15.03
N ILE A 133 12.59 -1.70 14.96
CA ILE A 133 13.31 -2.64 14.09
C ILE A 133 14.32 -3.44 14.89
N LEU A 134 14.46 -4.72 14.54
CA LEU A 134 15.54 -5.56 15.06
C LEU A 134 16.90 -5.08 14.55
N ASP A 135 17.84 -4.84 15.46
CA ASP A 135 19.20 -4.46 15.10
C ASP A 135 20.03 -5.68 14.68
N VAL A 136 19.89 -6.04 13.40
CA VAL A 136 20.63 -7.15 12.76
C VAL A 136 22.15 -6.97 12.73
N THR A 137 22.67 -5.80 13.14
CA THR A 137 24.13 -5.61 13.18
C THR A 137 24.76 -6.19 14.43
N LYS A 138 23.96 -6.50 15.46
CA LYS A 138 24.40 -7.01 16.76
C LYS A 138 24.09 -8.49 17.00
N LEU A 139 23.41 -9.14 16.05
CA LEU A 139 23.08 -10.55 16.14
C LEU A 139 24.33 -11.40 15.87
N ASP A 140 24.40 -12.55 16.53
CA ASP A 140 25.39 -13.59 16.23
C ASP A 140 25.12 -14.20 14.84
N ASP A 141 26.17 -14.79 14.26
CA ASP A 141 26.11 -15.31 12.89
C ASP A 141 25.07 -16.43 12.74
N LYS A 142 24.91 -17.29 13.75
CA LYS A 142 23.92 -18.38 13.73
C LYS A 142 22.49 -17.81 13.68
N SER A 143 22.17 -16.84 14.54
CA SER A 143 20.86 -16.17 14.52
C SER A 143 20.59 -15.44 13.21
N LEU A 144 21.62 -14.84 12.61
CA LEU A 144 21.50 -14.18 11.29
C LEU A 144 21.20 -15.18 10.17
N GLU A 145 21.91 -16.30 10.15
CA GLU A 145 21.72 -17.38 9.17
C GLU A 145 20.33 -17.98 9.27
N GLU A 146 19.89 -18.33 10.48
CA GLU A 146 18.56 -18.92 10.70
C GLU A 146 17.43 -17.96 10.28
N LEU A 147 17.51 -16.68 10.63
CA LEU A 147 16.51 -15.69 10.19
C LEU A 147 16.53 -15.50 8.67
N ALA A 148 17.70 -15.46 8.05
CA ALA A 148 17.82 -15.32 6.60
C ALA A 148 17.24 -16.53 5.86
N GLU A 149 17.48 -17.74 6.35
CA GLU A 149 16.89 -18.97 5.80
C GLU A 149 15.37 -18.97 5.96
N LEU A 150 14.85 -18.55 7.11
CA LEU A 150 13.41 -18.42 7.33
C LEU A 150 12.77 -17.41 6.36
N PHE A 151 13.45 -16.32 6.03
CA PHE A 151 12.98 -15.39 5.00
C PHE A 151 12.95 -16.03 3.61
N ASP A 152 13.99 -16.77 3.22
CA ASP A 152 14.03 -17.46 1.92
C ASP A 152 12.92 -18.52 1.82
N ARG A 153 12.65 -19.23 2.92
CA ARG A 153 11.51 -20.15 3.04
C ARG A 153 10.19 -19.41 2.91
N LEU A 154 10.04 -18.25 3.54
CA LEU A 154 8.83 -17.42 3.42
C LEU A 154 8.59 -16.98 1.97
N ASP A 155 9.62 -16.50 1.27
CA ASP A 155 9.51 -16.06 -0.13
C ASP A 155 9.15 -17.23 -1.05
N SER A 156 9.87 -18.34 -0.95
CA SER A 156 9.63 -19.53 -1.77
C SER A 156 8.24 -20.12 -1.56
N GLU A 157 7.80 -20.25 -0.31
CA GLU A 157 6.49 -20.76 0.04
C GLU A 157 5.37 -19.81 -0.39
N SER A 158 5.56 -18.49 -0.23
CA SER A 158 4.62 -17.50 -0.74
C SER A 158 4.41 -17.65 -2.25
N ARG A 159 5.49 -17.84 -3.03
CA ARG A 159 5.39 -18.08 -4.48
C ARG A 159 4.68 -19.39 -4.78
N ARG A 160 4.99 -20.46 -4.04
CA ARG A 160 4.40 -21.80 -4.21
C ARG A 160 2.87 -21.78 -4.07
N ILE A 161 2.34 -21.00 -3.14
CA ILE A 161 0.88 -20.88 -2.90
C ILE A 161 0.20 -19.81 -3.78
N GLY A 162 0.89 -19.26 -4.78
CA GLY A 162 0.34 -18.24 -5.70
C GLY A 162 0.38 -16.81 -5.14
N GLY A 163 1.21 -16.55 -4.14
CA GLY A 163 1.48 -15.23 -3.56
C GLY A 163 0.68 -14.91 -2.30
N ALA A 164 1.23 -14.03 -1.46
CA ALA A 164 0.63 -13.60 -0.19
C ALA A 164 -0.44 -12.49 -0.32
N HIS A 165 -1.26 -12.51 -1.37
CA HIS A 165 -2.26 -11.46 -1.65
C HIS A 165 -3.70 -11.80 -1.24
N LYS A 166 -3.96 -13.06 -0.90
CA LYS A 166 -5.26 -13.57 -0.43
C LYS A 166 -5.24 -13.80 1.07
N ARG A 167 -6.41 -13.75 1.71
CA ARG A 167 -6.56 -13.97 3.15
C ARG A 167 -6.07 -15.35 3.56
N GLU A 168 -6.51 -16.37 2.84
CA GLU A 168 -6.23 -17.78 3.14
C GLU A 168 -4.73 -18.07 3.06
N ASN A 169 -4.06 -17.47 2.07
CA ASN A 169 -2.61 -17.58 1.91
C ASN A 169 -1.86 -16.89 3.06
N ILE A 170 -2.34 -15.73 3.53
CA ILE A 170 -1.74 -15.06 4.69
C ILE A 170 -1.93 -15.88 5.96
N GLU A 171 -3.12 -16.42 6.20
CA GLU A 171 -3.37 -17.28 7.37
C GLU A 171 -2.48 -18.52 7.36
N TYR A 172 -2.37 -19.19 6.20
CA TYR A 172 -1.47 -20.32 6.03
C TYR A 172 -0.01 -19.95 6.35
N LEU A 173 0.49 -18.83 5.83
CA LEU A 173 1.86 -18.38 6.11
C LEU A 173 2.05 -18.02 7.59
N TRP A 174 1.01 -17.47 8.24
CA TRP A 174 1.02 -17.19 9.68
C TRP A 174 1.18 -18.44 10.53
N ASP A 175 0.46 -19.51 10.19
CA ASP A 175 0.50 -20.77 10.93
C ASP A 175 1.68 -21.67 10.59
N THR A 176 2.46 -21.31 9.57
CA THR A 176 3.61 -22.10 9.14
C THR A 176 4.92 -21.37 9.36
N ILE A 177 5.33 -20.52 8.41
CA ILE A 177 6.69 -19.97 8.36
C ILE A 177 6.81 -18.74 9.24
N ILE A 178 5.79 -17.87 9.26
CA ILE A 178 5.83 -16.67 10.10
C ILE A 178 5.82 -17.07 11.58
N SER A 179 5.12 -18.14 11.97
CA SER A 179 5.18 -18.68 13.35
C SER A 179 6.63 -19.02 13.76
N LYS A 180 7.40 -19.66 12.87
CA LYS A 180 8.81 -19.99 13.11
C LYS A 180 9.69 -18.75 13.18
N ILE A 181 9.38 -17.73 12.39
CA ILE A 181 10.03 -16.42 12.47
C ILE A 181 9.74 -15.77 13.84
N ASP A 182 8.48 -15.80 14.29
CA ASP A 182 8.07 -15.21 15.57
C ASP A 182 8.74 -15.93 16.76
N GLU A 183 8.85 -17.26 16.72
CA GLU A 183 9.60 -18.08 17.68
C GLU A 183 11.08 -17.66 17.72
N LYS A 184 11.74 -17.58 16.56
CA LYS A 184 13.16 -17.20 16.49
C LYS A 184 13.41 -15.78 16.97
N ILE A 185 12.52 -14.85 16.64
CA ILE A 185 12.60 -13.47 17.15
C ILE A 185 12.40 -13.44 18.66
N SER A 186 11.49 -14.23 19.20
CA SER A 186 11.25 -14.30 20.64
C SER A 186 12.50 -14.80 21.39
N GLU A 187 13.17 -15.83 20.85
CA GLU A 187 14.46 -16.31 21.33
C GLU A 187 15.52 -15.19 21.33
N ILE A 188 15.69 -14.51 20.19
CA ILE A 188 16.70 -13.44 20.02
C ILE A 188 16.47 -12.27 20.96
N VAL A 189 15.21 -11.85 21.14
CA VAL A 189 14.87 -10.71 22.00
C VAL A 189 14.84 -11.11 23.48
N GLY A 190 14.91 -12.41 23.79
CA GLY A 190 14.88 -12.92 25.16
C GLY A 190 13.51 -12.80 25.82
N VAL A 191 12.43 -12.89 25.03
CA VAL A 191 11.05 -12.88 25.53
C VAL A 191 10.47 -14.28 25.53
N SER A 192 9.52 -14.53 26.44
CA SER A 192 8.82 -15.81 26.48
C SER A 192 8.14 -16.11 25.14
N PRO A 193 8.18 -17.36 24.64
CA PRO A 193 7.43 -17.76 23.44
C PRO A 193 5.93 -17.42 23.50
N ILE A 194 5.37 -17.37 24.72
CA ILE A 194 3.98 -16.97 24.96
C ILE A 194 3.72 -15.54 24.45
N LEU A 195 4.69 -14.62 24.58
CA LEU A 195 4.56 -13.25 24.09
C LEU A 195 4.62 -13.18 22.57
N GLY A 196 5.40 -14.04 21.92
CA GLY A 196 5.38 -14.19 20.45
C GLY A 196 4.00 -14.62 19.95
N GLU A 197 3.42 -15.65 20.56
CA GLU A 197 2.08 -16.12 20.21
C GLU A 197 0.99 -15.09 20.52
N ALA A 198 1.13 -14.36 21.64
CA ALA A 198 0.24 -13.25 21.98
C ALA A 198 0.31 -12.14 20.92
N ALA A 199 1.51 -11.79 20.45
CA ALA A 199 1.68 -10.79 19.40
C ALA A 199 1.00 -11.21 18.09
N LYS A 200 1.18 -12.47 17.69
CA LYS A 200 0.50 -13.09 16.54
C LYS A 200 -1.03 -13.04 16.69
N THR A 201 -1.54 -13.47 17.84
CA THR A 201 -2.98 -13.47 18.13
C THR A 201 -3.58 -12.06 18.11
N LEU A 202 -2.88 -11.08 18.70
CA LEU A 202 -3.31 -9.69 18.69
C LEU A 202 -3.29 -9.09 17.28
N ALA A 203 -2.21 -9.28 16.52
CA ALA A 203 -2.10 -8.80 15.14
C ALA A 203 -3.23 -9.36 14.26
N ARG A 204 -3.49 -10.67 14.35
CA ARG A 204 -4.64 -11.33 13.70
C ARG A 204 -5.96 -10.71 14.10
N SER A 205 -6.23 -10.61 15.39
CA SER A 205 -7.50 -10.07 15.90
C SER A 205 -7.73 -8.62 15.48
N MET A 206 -6.68 -7.79 15.42
CA MET A 206 -6.77 -6.40 14.96
C MET A 206 -7.05 -6.33 13.46
N MET A 207 -6.36 -7.14 12.65
CA MET A 207 -6.62 -7.27 11.21
C MET A 207 -8.07 -7.69 10.95
N GLU A 208 -8.56 -8.72 11.65
CA GLU A 208 -9.93 -9.20 11.50
C GLU A 208 -10.98 -8.16 11.86
N ARG A 209 -10.77 -7.44 12.97
CA ARG A 209 -11.64 -6.32 13.37
C ARG A 209 -11.65 -5.20 12.32
N ARG A 210 -10.49 -4.90 11.74
CA ARG A 210 -10.35 -3.90 10.66
C ARG A 210 -11.12 -4.32 9.41
N LEU A 211 -11.04 -5.59 9.01
CA LEU A 211 -11.74 -6.15 7.85
C LEU A 211 -13.26 -6.21 8.08
N SER A 212 -13.71 -6.67 9.25
CA SER A 212 -15.14 -6.76 9.59
C SER A 212 -15.82 -5.38 9.57
N ARG A 213 -15.17 -4.32 10.06
CA ARG A 213 -15.71 -2.94 9.98
C ARG A 213 -15.92 -2.45 8.55
N ALA A 214 -15.15 -2.98 7.59
CA ALA A 214 -15.28 -2.64 6.20
C ALA A 214 -16.44 -3.36 5.51
N GLU A 215 -16.69 -4.61 5.89
CA GLU A 215 -17.85 -5.39 5.44
C GLU A 215 -19.15 -4.80 6.03
N GLU A 216 -19.13 -4.41 7.29
CA GLU A 216 -20.23 -3.73 7.99
C GLU A 216 -20.29 -2.22 7.68
N ALA A 217 -20.13 -1.81 6.42
CA ALA A 217 -20.36 -0.43 6.01
C ALA A 217 -21.84 -0.06 6.22
N ARG A 218 -22.20 0.28 7.46
CA ARG A 218 -23.50 0.78 7.87
C ARG A 218 -23.71 2.13 7.19
N PRO A 219 -24.76 2.32 6.35
CA PRO A 219 -25.05 3.58 5.69
C PRO A 219 -25.23 4.78 6.64
N GLU A 220 -25.34 4.52 7.95
CA GLU A 220 -25.39 5.52 9.00
C GLU A 220 -24.02 6.17 9.33
N ALA A 221 -22.89 5.51 9.08
CA ALA A 221 -21.55 6.02 9.46
C ALA A 221 -21.08 7.25 8.65
N LEU A 222 -21.78 7.57 7.55
CA LEU A 222 -21.55 8.77 6.74
C LEU A 222 -22.55 9.90 7.05
N LYS A 223 -23.46 9.74 8.01
CA LYS A 223 -24.36 10.81 8.43
C LYS A 223 -23.93 11.41 9.74
N GLY A 224 -23.39 12.63 9.65
CA GLY A 224 -23.49 13.59 10.75
C GLY A 224 -24.93 13.64 11.26
N SER A 225 -25.04 13.90 12.55
CA SER A 225 -26.27 13.94 13.34
C SER A 225 -27.25 15.03 12.89
N GLU A 226 -27.82 14.89 11.69
CA GLU A 226 -28.99 15.65 11.26
C GLU A 226 -30.12 14.67 10.93
N ARG A 227 -31.21 14.81 11.69
CA ARG A 227 -32.48 14.14 11.44
C ARG A 227 -32.91 14.39 10.00
N ARG A 228 -33.11 13.31 9.24
CA ARG A 228 -33.75 13.34 7.93
C ARG A 228 -35.18 13.87 8.07
N LEU A 229 -35.47 15.00 7.44
CA LEU A 229 -36.81 15.26 6.93
C LEU A 229 -37.12 14.24 5.80
N SER A 230 -38.36 13.76 5.81
CA SER A 230 -38.97 12.66 5.03
C SER A 230 -38.75 12.75 3.49
N PRO A 231 -38.87 11.64 2.73
CA PRO A 231 -38.27 11.46 1.40
C PRO A 231 -38.91 12.31 0.30
N TYR A 232 -38.06 13.01 -0.47
CA TYR A 232 -38.46 13.63 -1.73
C TYR A 232 -38.85 12.55 -2.75
N LYS A 233 -40.09 12.61 -3.22
CA LYS A 233 -40.74 11.71 -4.18
C LYS A 233 -39.84 11.38 -5.37
N GLN A 234 -39.80 10.10 -5.74
CA GLN A 234 -39.26 9.59 -7.01
C GLN A 234 -39.80 10.41 -8.19
N ARG A 235 -38.93 11.18 -8.84
CA ARG A 235 -39.24 11.80 -10.12
C ARG A 235 -39.20 10.72 -11.20
N ARG A 236 -40.40 10.26 -11.62
CA ARG A 236 -40.61 9.36 -12.76
C ARG A 236 -39.84 9.87 -13.99
N ARG A 237 -39.14 8.94 -14.66
CA ARG A 237 -38.55 9.14 -16.01
C ARG A 237 -39.61 9.74 -16.93
N ARG A 238 -39.40 10.98 -17.39
CA ARG A 238 -40.19 11.58 -18.48
C ARG A 238 -39.56 11.18 -19.81
N THR A 239 -40.31 10.41 -20.57
CA THR A 239 -40.09 10.08 -21.99
C THR A 239 -39.94 11.37 -22.80
N ARG A 240 -38.91 11.45 -23.67
CA ARG A 240 -38.72 12.54 -24.63
C ARG A 240 -39.94 12.63 -25.54
N VAL A 241 -40.60 13.80 -25.57
CA VAL A 241 -41.51 14.21 -26.64
C VAL A 241 -40.90 15.40 -27.36
N ARG A 242 -40.98 15.37 -28.69
CA ARG A 242 -40.46 16.31 -29.70
C ARG A 242 -41.09 17.71 -29.62
N GLY A 243 -40.29 18.74 -29.93
CA GLY A 243 -40.71 20.10 -30.34
C GLY A 243 -41.13 21.01 -29.17
N SER A 244 -40.84 22.31 -29.10
CA SER A 244 -40.42 23.28 -30.09
C SER A 244 -39.57 24.40 -29.44
N SER A 245 -38.97 25.19 -30.33
CA SER A 245 -38.22 26.45 -30.19
C SER A 245 -38.55 27.41 -29.05
N GLY A 246 -37.49 27.97 -28.44
CA GLY A 246 -37.53 29.20 -27.64
C GLY A 246 -36.13 29.62 -27.23
N GLU A 247 -35.50 30.49 -28.03
CA GLU A 247 -34.28 31.23 -27.66
C GLU A 247 -34.55 32.10 -26.43
N THR A 248 -33.56 32.22 -25.54
CA THR A 248 -33.50 33.34 -24.58
C THR A 248 -32.07 33.86 -24.55
N ARG A 249 -31.94 35.17 -24.77
CA ARG A 249 -30.69 35.90 -25.07
C ARG A 249 -29.91 36.26 -23.81
N LEU A 250 -28.62 36.55 -24.03
CA LEU A 250 -27.57 36.74 -23.03
C LEU A 250 -27.56 38.12 -22.32
N THR A 251 -28.72 38.68 -21.96
CA THR A 251 -28.80 40.02 -21.33
C THR A 251 -29.53 40.09 -20.00
N ASP A 252 -29.97 38.96 -19.43
CA ASP A 252 -30.84 38.98 -18.24
C ASP A 252 -30.10 38.79 -16.91
N PHE A 253 -28.86 39.28 -16.81
CA PHE A 253 -28.15 39.36 -15.53
C PHE A 253 -27.74 40.81 -15.26
N ALA A 254 -28.54 41.49 -14.45
CA ALA A 254 -28.18 42.66 -13.67
C ALA A 254 -28.58 42.39 -12.21
#